data_AF-A0A7S0EUP1-F1
#
_entry.id   AF-A0A7S0EUP1-F1
#
_cell.length_a   1.000
_cell.length_b   1.000
_cell.length_c   1.000
_cell.angle_alpha   90.00
_cell.angle_beta   90.00
_cell.angle_gamma   90.00
#
_symmetry.space_group_name_H-M   'P 1'
#
loop_
_entity.id
_entity.type
_entity.pdbx_description
1 polymer ?
#
loop_
_entity_poly.entity_id
_entity_poly.type
_entity_poly.pdbx_seq_one_letter_code
_entity_poly.pdbx_strand_id
1 'polypeptide(L)'
;VDLLVQPAWAMLLFSSLLASAAAFSNHGTPLQQLRPRACATSDTVQQPCLVARPSLLLIRGGQTQMSLAQAFSVYAPAMGVLTSNALYFSALPAVLEARKTGNLGPFNPLPSTIMVLSVFAWLCYGLTVSNPWIVASNLPGAAAVLATFVILLPLMGREHKALAACQSTFVGGAMATLGLWTFAVFGGGSAA
;
A
#
# COMPACT_ATOMS: atom_id res chain seq x y z
N VAL A 1 -9.74 -10.71 33.02
CA VAL A 1 -10.93 -10.95 32.17
C VAL A 1 -10.94 -10.00 30.96
N ASP A 2 -10.00 -9.05 30.88
CA ASP A 2 -9.89 -8.06 29.79
C ASP A 2 -9.15 -8.53 28.51
N LEU A 3 -8.70 -9.79 28.45
CA LEU A 3 -7.94 -10.32 27.31
C LEU A 3 -8.81 -10.89 26.17
N LEU A 4 -10.12 -11.04 26.39
CA LEU A 4 -11.06 -11.56 25.38
C LEU A 4 -11.74 -10.47 24.54
N VAL A 5 -11.54 -9.19 24.89
CA VAL A 5 -12.14 -8.04 24.18
C VAL A 5 -11.24 -7.49 23.06
N GLN A 6 -9.95 -7.84 23.03
CA GLN A 6 -9.01 -7.28 22.04
C GLN A 6 -9.20 -7.71 20.56
N PRO A 7 -9.67 -8.92 20.19
CA PRO A 7 -9.79 -9.26 18.77
C PRO A 7 -10.90 -8.46 18.06
N ALA A 8 -11.92 -8.00 18.81
CA ALA A 8 -13.04 -7.24 18.23
C ALA A 8 -12.62 -5.86 17.72
N TRP A 9 -11.74 -5.15 18.44
CA TRP A 9 -11.25 -3.84 18.02
C TRP A 9 -10.32 -3.92 16.82
N ALA A 10 -9.49 -4.97 16.75
CA ALA A 10 -8.65 -5.23 15.58
C ALA A 10 -9.51 -5.55 14.34
N MET A 11 -10.58 -6.34 14.50
CA MET A 11 -11.53 -6.59 13.42
C MET A 11 -12.33 -5.35 13.03
N LEU A 12 -12.67 -4.45 13.97
CA LEU A 12 -13.35 -3.19 13.66
C LEU A 12 -12.44 -2.19 12.96
N LEU A 13 -11.16 -2.12 13.33
CA LEU A 13 -10.14 -1.36 12.59
C LEU A 13 -9.94 -1.94 11.20
N PHE A 14 -9.86 -3.27 11.07
CA PHE A 14 -9.74 -3.94 9.77
C PHE A 14 -11.00 -3.74 8.91
N SER A 15 -12.19 -3.79 9.50
CA SER A 15 -13.47 -3.53 8.81
C SER A 15 -13.61 -2.07 8.40
N SER A 16 -13.12 -1.12 9.23
CA SER A 16 -13.11 0.30 8.92
C SER A 16 -12.11 0.62 7.80
N LEU A 17 -10.93 -0.03 7.83
CA LEU A 17 -9.94 0.02 6.74
C LEU A 17 -10.49 -0.57 5.44
N LEU A 18 -11.20 -1.69 5.51
CA LEU A 18 -11.87 -2.32 4.36
C LEU A 18 -12.98 -1.42 3.80
N ALA A 19 -13.77 -0.78 4.67
CA ALA A 19 -14.80 0.18 4.28
C ALA A 19 -14.23 1.45 3.62
N SER A 20 -13.11 1.98 4.13
CA SER A 20 -12.39 3.10 3.52
C SER A 20 -11.76 2.74 2.17
N ALA A 21 -11.25 1.52 2.01
CA ALA A 21 -10.74 1.04 0.72
C ALA A 21 -11.86 0.88 -0.32
N ALA A 22 -13.02 0.37 0.08
CA ALA A 22 -14.19 0.25 -0.80
C ALA A 22 -14.74 1.62 -1.24
N ALA A 23 -14.70 2.63 -0.38
CA ALA A 23 -15.13 3.99 -0.73
C ALA A 23 -14.23 4.66 -1.77
N PHE A 24 -12.93 4.33 -1.80
CA PHE A 24 -11.99 4.89 -2.78
C PHE A 24 -12.06 4.21 -4.15
N SER A 25 -12.46 2.93 -4.20
CA SER A 25 -12.64 2.17 -5.45
C SER A 25 -13.81 2.66 -6.31
N ASN A 26 -14.74 3.44 -5.76
CA ASN A 26 -15.94 3.89 -6.48
C ASN A 26 -15.76 5.18 -7.32
N HIS A 27 -14.58 5.80 -7.29
CA HIS A 27 -14.26 6.96 -8.14
C HIS A 27 -13.51 6.56 -9.43
N GLY A 28 -14.00 5.52 -10.11
CA GLY A 28 -13.70 5.31 -11.52
C GLY A 28 -14.41 6.37 -12.35
N THR A 29 -13.72 7.47 -12.67
CA THR A 29 -14.16 8.42 -13.70
C THR A 29 -14.45 7.66 -15.00
N PRO A 30 -15.66 7.74 -15.57
CA PRO A 30 -15.92 7.16 -16.88
C PRO A 30 -15.15 7.99 -17.90
N LEU A 31 -14.09 7.41 -18.47
CA LEU A 31 -13.47 7.94 -19.68
C LEU A 31 -14.52 7.86 -20.78
N GLN A 32 -15.15 8.99 -21.04
CA GLN A 32 -16.00 9.19 -22.20
C GLN A 32 -15.24 8.75 -23.45
N GLN A 33 -15.84 7.73 -24.06
CA GLN A 33 -15.54 7.14 -25.34
C GLN A 33 -15.61 8.21 -26.44
N LEU A 34 -14.50 8.91 -26.69
CA LEU A 34 -14.33 9.75 -27.88
C LEU A 34 -14.18 8.85 -29.10
N ARG A 35 -15.32 8.47 -29.66
CA ARG A 35 -15.49 7.71 -30.90
C ARG A 35 -15.21 8.67 -32.08
N PRO A 36 -14.11 8.50 -32.86
CA PRO A 36 -13.96 9.26 -34.08
C PRO A 36 -14.94 8.68 -35.12
N ARG A 37 -15.81 9.53 -35.66
CA ARG A 37 -16.60 9.22 -36.87
C ARG A 37 -15.63 9.08 -38.05
N ALA A 38 -15.36 7.85 -38.46
CA ALA A 38 -14.73 7.59 -39.75
C ALA A 38 -15.76 7.83 -40.86
N CYS A 39 -15.57 8.92 -41.59
CA CYS A 39 -16.20 9.16 -42.89
C CYS A 39 -15.38 8.39 -43.93
N ALA A 40 -15.94 7.34 -44.52
CA ALA A 40 -15.30 6.60 -45.59
C ALA A 40 -15.74 7.19 -46.93
N THR A 41 -14.82 7.88 -47.60
CA THR A 41 -14.86 8.20 -49.04
C THR A 41 -13.66 7.55 -49.72
N SER A 42 -13.93 7.02 -50.91
CA SER A 42 -13.11 6.14 -51.74
C SER A 42 -11.74 6.69 -52.20
N ASP A 43 -10.96 5.72 -52.69
CA ASP A 43 -9.98 5.78 -53.79
C ASP A 43 -8.47 5.81 -53.47
N THR A 44 -7.86 4.64 -53.72
CA THR A 44 -6.71 4.37 -54.60
C THR A 44 -5.41 5.19 -54.45
N VAL A 45 -4.31 4.50 -54.09
CA VAL A 45 -2.96 4.48 -54.74
C VAL A 45 -1.87 4.04 -53.73
N GLN A 46 -1.11 3.00 -54.11
CA GLN A 46 0.12 2.53 -53.45
C GLN A 46 1.30 3.50 -53.68
N GLN A 47 2.14 3.75 -52.66
CA GLN A 47 3.60 3.42 -52.69
C GLN A 47 4.35 3.81 -51.40
N PRO A 48 5.50 3.15 -51.10
CA PRO A 48 6.25 3.24 -49.84
C PRO A 48 7.39 4.29 -49.90
N CYS A 49 7.67 4.97 -48.79
CA CYS A 49 8.94 5.68 -48.63
C CYS A 49 9.43 5.62 -47.17
N LEU A 50 10.51 4.87 -47.00
CA LEU A 50 11.35 4.78 -45.80
C LEU A 50 12.09 6.11 -45.62
N VAL A 51 11.78 6.87 -44.57
CA VAL A 51 12.63 7.97 -44.10
C VAL A 51 12.78 7.85 -42.59
N ALA A 52 13.89 7.24 -42.17
CA ALA A 52 14.41 7.40 -40.83
C ALA A 52 14.85 8.86 -40.64
N ARG A 53 14.35 9.52 -39.60
CA ARG A 53 14.95 10.73 -39.04
C ARG A 53 15.06 10.59 -37.53
N PRO A 54 16.24 10.85 -36.93
CA PRO A 54 16.40 10.91 -35.49
C PRO A 54 15.82 12.24 -35.03
N SER A 55 14.63 12.21 -34.43
CA SER A 55 14.06 13.38 -33.79
C SER A 55 14.78 13.63 -32.47
N LEU A 56 15.87 14.39 -32.58
CA LEU A 56 16.22 15.52 -31.73
C LEU A 56 15.42 15.59 -30.42
N LEU A 57 16.12 15.28 -29.34
CA LEU A 57 15.72 15.48 -27.95
C LEU A 57 15.55 16.98 -27.70
N LEU A 58 14.42 17.52 -28.17
CA LEU A 58 13.99 18.88 -27.93
C LEU A 58 13.42 18.92 -26.51
N ILE A 59 14.27 19.27 -25.55
CA ILE A 59 13.87 19.63 -24.19
C ILE A 59 12.99 20.88 -24.31
N ARG A 60 11.70 20.66 -24.52
CA ARG A 60 10.68 21.69 -24.57
C ARG A 60 10.50 22.17 -23.13
N GLY A 61 11.20 23.24 -22.78
CA GLY A 61 10.94 24.05 -21.59
C GLY A 61 9.54 24.66 -21.66
N GLY A 62 8.52 23.83 -21.47
CA GLY A 62 7.15 24.26 -21.34
C GLY A 62 6.92 24.68 -19.90
N GLN A 63 6.70 25.97 -19.68
CA GLN A 63 6.10 26.50 -18.45
C GLN A 63 4.80 25.74 -18.17
N THR A 64 4.89 24.67 -17.39
CA THR A 64 3.72 23.89 -16.97
C THR A 64 3.12 24.66 -15.80
N GLN A 65 2.26 25.63 -16.11
CA GLN A 65 1.28 26.13 -15.15
C GLN A 65 0.44 24.92 -14.73
N MET A 66 0.87 24.21 -13.68
CA MET A 66 0.09 23.11 -13.13
C MET A 66 -1.18 23.72 -12.56
N SER A 67 -2.33 23.26 -13.07
CA SER A 67 -3.60 23.55 -12.42
C SER A 67 -3.49 23.18 -10.95
N LEU A 68 -4.09 23.97 -10.05
CA LEU A 68 -4.09 23.70 -8.62
C LEU A 68 -4.55 22.25 -8.34
N ALA A 69 -5.51 21.73 -9.09
CA ALA A 69 -5.93 20.34 -8.99
C ALA A 69 -4.81 19.32 -9.30
N GLN A 70 -4.01 19.58 -10.34
CA GLN A 70 -2.87 18.74 -10.70
C GLN A 70 -1.75 18.82 -9.67
N ALA A 71 -1.49 20.02 -9.14
CA ALA A 71 -0.53 20.20 -8.05
C ALA A 71 -0.96 19.39 -6.81
N PHE A 72 -2.21 19.54 -6.35
CA PHE A 72 -2.73 18.80 -5.19
C PHE A 72 -2.68 17.28 -5.38
N SER A 73 -2.92 16.79 -6.59
CA SER A 73 -2.86 15.35 -6.91
C SER A 73 -1.46 14.73 -6.75
N VAL A 74 -0.40 15.55 -6.72
CA VAL A 74 0.99 15.10 -6.52
C VAL A 74 1.47 15.44 -5.10
N TYR A 75 1.20 16.65 -4.61
CA TYR A 75 1.67 17.08 -3.30
C TYR A 75 1.04 16.31 -2.14
N ALA A 76 -0.28 16.08 -2.19
CA ALA A 76 -0.98 15.38 -1.13
C ALA A 76 -0.46 13.94 -0.93
N PRO A 77 -0.36 13.09 -1.98
CA PRO A 77 0.19 11.75 -1.80
C PRO A 77 1.69 11.77 -1.49
N ALA A 78 2.48 12.71 -2.03
CA ALA A 78 3.90 12.81 -1.71
C ALA A 78 4.15 13.09 -0.22
N MET A 79 3.40 14.03 0.37
CA MET A 79 3.45 14.28 1.81
C MET A 79 2.98 13.07 2.61
N GLY A 80 1.93 12.38 2.15
CA GLY A 80 1.47 11.13 2.74
C GLY A 80 2.56 10.05 2.76
N VAL A 81 3.31 9.89 1.68
CA VAL A 81 4.46 8.96 1.60
C VAL A 81 5.53 9.31 2.63
N LEU A 82 5.90 10.59 2.73
CA LEU A 82 6.93 11.04 3.67
C LEU A 82 6.50 10.84 5.12
N THR A 83 5.29 11.27 5.48
CA THR A 83 4.77 11.14 6.84
C THR A 83 4.60 9.68 7.24
N SER A 84 4.08 8.83 6.35
CA SER A 84 3.89 7.40 6.66
C SER A 84 5.22 6.70 6.92
N ASN A 85 6.21 6.93 6.06
CA ASN A 85 7.54 6.37 6.26
C ASN A 85 8.17 6.87 7.57
N ALA A 86 8.13 8.19 7.84
CA ALA A 86 8.63 8.75 9.10
C ALA A 86 8.00 8.08 10.33
N LEU A 87 6.69 7.79 10.28
CA LEU A 87 6.00 7.11 11.37
C LEU A 87 6.48 5.66 11.57
N TYR A 88 6.70 4.92 10.49
CA TYR A 88 7.26 3.56 10.58
C TYR A 88 8.68 3.57 11.16
N PHE A 89 9.52 4.52 10.74
CA PHE A 89 10.88 4.65 11.26
C PHE A 89 10.91 5.16 12.71
N SER A 90 9.88 5.86 13.18
CA SER A 90 9.81 6.35 14.57
C SER A 90 9.83 5.25 15.63
N ALA A 91 9.37 4.03 15.30
CA ALA A 91 9.36 2.91 16.24
C ALA A 91 10.71 2.18 16.34
N LEU A 92 11.60 2.36 15.36
CA LEU A 92 12.88 1.64 15.31
C LEU A 92 13.84 2.00 16.46
N PRO A 93 14.04 3.28 16.84
CA PRO A 93 14.95 3.62 17.94
C PRO A 93 14.57 2.95 19.27
N ALA A 94 13.28 2.93 19.60
CA ALA A 94 12.77 2.30 20.82
C ALA A 94 13.04 0.78 20.84
N VAL A 95 12.87 0.12 19.69
CA VAL A 95 13.10 -1.33 19.56
C VAL A 95 14.59 -1.65 19.58
N LEU A 96 15.42 -0.79 18.98
CA LEU A 96 16.87 -0.92 19.03
C LEU A 96 17.41 -0.70 20.45
N GLU A 97 16.82 0.20 21.23
CA GLU A 97 17.14 0.39 22.63
C GLU A 97 16.74 -0.84 23.46
N ALA A 98 15.52 -1.35 23.29
CA ALA A 98 15.06 -2.59 23.92
C ALA A 98 15.98 -3.78 23.58
N ARG A 99 16.48 -3.85 22.34
CA ARG A 99 17.45 -4.86 21.92
C ARG A 99 18.77 -4.74 22.68
N LYS A 100 19.28 -3.52 22.89
CA LYS A 100 20.54 -3.29 23.62
C LYS A 100 20.41 -3.65 25.09
N THR A 101 19.27 -3.34 25.70
CA THR A 101 19.00 -3.68 27.12
C THR A 101 18.62 -5.14 27.32
N GLY A 102 18.24 -5.85 26.25
CA GLY A 102 17.76 -7.23 26.32
C GLY A 102 16.40 -7.37 27.00
N ASN A 103 15.66 -6.26 27.18
CA ASN A 103 14.39 -6.23 27.89
C ASN A 103 13.42 -5.31 27.14
N LEU A 104 12.18 -5.79 26.89
CA LEU A 104 11.13 -4.98 26.28
C LEU A 104 10.70 -3.81 27.19
N GLY A 105 10.93 -3.87 28.50
CA GLY A 105 10.41 -2.89 29.44
C GLY A 105 8.87 -2.81 29.35
N PRO A 106 8.26 -1.61 29.39
CA PRO A 106 6.81 -1.43 29.24
C PRO A 106 6.33 -1.45 27.77
N PHE A 107 7.20 -1.78 26.81
CA PHE A 107 6.85 -1.75 25.40
C PHE A 107 5.87 -2.86 25.04
N ASN A 108 4.73 -2.50 24.43
CA ASN A 108 3.73 -3.49 23.99
C ASN A 108 4.06 -3.99 22.57
N PRO A 109 4.33 -5.30 22.38
CA PRO A 109 4.68 -5.86 21.07
C PRO A 109 3.47 -6.05 20.13
N LEU A 110 2.23 -5.99 20.65
CA LEU A 110 1.02 -6.30 19.89
C LEU A 110 0.70 -5.25 18.81
N PRO A 111 0.74 -3.93 19.08
CA PRO A 111 0.58 -2.90 18.05
C PRO A 111 1.61 -3.04 16.93
N SER A 112 2.86 -3.36 17.25
CA SER A 112 3.91 -3.57 16.26
C SER A 112 3.58 -4.74 15.32
N THR A 113 2.99 -5.81 15.86
CA THR A 113 2.55 -6.97 15.08
C THR A 113 1.42 -6.61 14.11
N ILE A 114 0.41 -5.85 14.59
CA ILE A 114 -0.71 -5.38 13.76
C ILE A 114 -0.22 -4.47 12.63
N MET A 115 0.77 -3.62 12.92
CA MET A 115 1.36 -2.72 11.93
C MET A 115 2.01 -3.48 10.78
N VAL A 116 2.69 -4.60 11.03
CA VAL A 116 3.23 -5.46 9.96
C VAL A 116 2.12 -5.90 9.02
N LEU A 117 1.04 -6.47 9.57
CA LEU A 117 -0.10 -6.96 8.78
C LEU A 117 -0.75 -5.85 7.96
N SER A 118 -0.94 -4.68 8.56
CA SER A 118 -1.52 -3.50 7.90
C SER A 118 -0.68 -3.07 6.69
N VAL A 119 0.64 -2.93 6.86
CA VAL A 119 1.53 -2.48 5.78
C VAL A 119 1.57 -3.50 4.63
N PHE A 120 1.61 -4.79 4.93
CA PHE A 120 1.55 -5.83 3.90
C PHE A 120 0.20 -5.84 3.17
N ALA A 121 -0.92 -5.67 3.87
CA ALA A 121 -2.24 -5.59 3.24
C ALA A 121 -2.34 -4.38 2.28
N TRP A 122 -1.85 -3.21 2.70
CA TRP A 122 -1.80 -2.02 1.85
C TRP A 122 -0.81 -2.14 0.68
N LEU A 123 0.30 -2.82 0.88
CA LEU A 123 1.26 -3.09 -0.19
C LEU A 123 0.64 -3.99 -1.26
N CYS A 124 -0.01 -5.09 -0.85
CA CYS A 124 -0.78 -5.95 -1.78
C CYS A 124 -1.84 -5.12 -2.52
N TYR A 125 -2.57 -4.26 -1.82
CA TYR A 125 -3.55 -3.35 -2.44
C TYR A 125 -2.92 -2.46 -3.50
N GLY A 126 -1.85 -1.74 -3.14
CA GLY A 126 -1.14 -0.85 -4.06
C GLY A 126 -0.64 -1.55 -5.32
N LEU A 127 -0.21 -2.82 -5.20
CA LEU A 127 0.18 -3.65 -6.33
C LEU A 127 -1.01 -4.05 -7.21
N THR A 128 -2.15 -4.45 -6.62
CA THR A 128 -3.37 -4.77 -7.41
C THR A 128 -3.95 -3.56 -8.14
N VAL A 129 -4.02 -2.39 -7.51
CA VAL A 129 -4.56 -1.18 -8.16
C VAL A 129 -3.52 -0.42 -9.00
N SER A 130 -2.28 -0.93 -9.08
CA SER A 130 -1.16 -0.31 -9.79
C SER A 130 -0.93 1.16 -9.39
N ASN A 131 -1.11 1.51 -8.12
CA ASN A 131 -0.91 2.87 -7.62
C ASN A 131 0.49 3.04 -7.01
N PRO A 132 1.42 3.77 -7.67
CA PRO A 132 2.79 3.88 -7.23
C PRO A 132 2.94 4.62 -5.89
N TRP A 133 2.02 5.54 -5.53
CA TRP A 133 2.10 6.27 -4.27
C TRP A 133 1.84 5.38 -3.05
N ILE A 134 0.95 4.40 -3.20
CA ILE A 134 0.65 3.43 -2.13
C ILE A 134 1.83 2.47 -1.95
N VAL A 135 2.41 2.00 -3.06
CA VAL A 135 3.61 1.15 -3.01
C VAL A 135 4.79 1.93 -2.41
N ALA A 136 5.03 3.17 -2.83
CA ALA A 136 6.12 4.00 -2.31
C ALA A 136 5.97 4.34 -0.81
N SER A 137 4.75 4.50 -0.31
CA SER A 137 4.50 4.75 1.13
C SER A 137 4.68 3.50 1.98
N ASN A 138 4.36 2.31 1.46
CA ASN A 138 4.32 1.08 2.24
C ASN A 138 5.56 0.20 2.05
N LEU A 139 6.26 0.24 0.92
CA LEU A 139 7.39 -0.66 0.65
C LEU A 139 8.58 -0.43 1.61
N PRO A 140 9.07 0.80 1.84
CA PRO A 140 10.13 1.02 2.83
C PRO A 140 9.61 0.79 4.27
N GLY A 141 8.34 1.16 4.51
CA GLY A 141 7.63 0.86 5.75
C GLY A 141 7.59 -0.63 6.08
N ALA A 142 7.35 -1.49 5.08
CA ALA A 142 7.27 -2.94 5.23
C ALA A 142 8.59 -3.51 5.74
N ALA A 143 9.70 -3.05 5.16
CA ALA A 143 11.03 -3.42 5.62
C ALA A 143 11.28 -2.98 7.06
N ALA A 144 10.92 -1.74 7.41
CA ALA A 144 11.09 -1.19 8.76
C ALA A 144 10.28 -1.95 9.82
N VAL A 145 8.97 -2.15 9.60
CA VAL A 145 8.10 -2.85 10.55
C VAL A 145 8.43 -4.33 10.67
N LEU A 146 8.84 -4.97 9.57
CA LEU A 146 9.28 -6.37 9.58
C LEU A 146 10.60 -6.51 10.36
N ALA A 147 11.56 -5.61 10.15
CA ALA A 147 12.81 -5.60 10.91
C ALA A 147 12.55 -5.42 12.41
N THR A 148 11.67 -4.49 12.78
CA THR A 148 11.22 -4.31 14.16
C THR A 148 10.61 -5.59 14.74
N PHE A 149 9.72 -6.25 14.01
CA PHE A 149 9.06 -7.48 14.45
C PHE A 149 10.04 -8.64 14.67
N VAL A 150 10.99 -8.82 13.73
CA VAL A 150 12.04 -9.85 13.83
C VAL A 150 12.94 -9.62 15.04
N ILE A 151 13.25 -8.36 15.36
CA ILE A 151 14.03 -8.02 16.57
C ILE A 151 13.21 -8.27 17.84
N LEU A 152 11.93 -7.93 17.86
CA LEU A 152 11.06 -8.07 19.04
C LEU A 152 10.79 -9.52 19.45
N LEU A 153 10.66 -10.43 18.49
CA LEU A 153 10.33 -11.84 18.74
C LEU A 153 11.26 -12.54 19.75
N PRO A 154 12.60 -12.56 19.58
CA PRO A 154 13.50 -13.22 20.52
C PRO A 154 13.54 -12.54 21.89
N LEU A 155 13.30 -11.23 21.95
CA LEU A 155 13.28 -10.48 23.21
C LEU A 155 12.14 -10.92 24.14
N MET A 156 11.03 -11.43 23.59
CA MET A 156 9.88 -11.84 24.39
C MET A 156 10.10 -13.17 25.14
N GLY A 157 11.10 -13.99 24.80
CA GLY A 157 11.32 -15.28 25.47
C GLY A 157 10.10 -16.22 25.43
N ARG A 158 10.19 -17.43 26.01
CA ARG A 158 9.10 -18.42 25.98
C ARG A 158 8.00 -18.19 27.01
N GLU A 159 8.27 -17.41 28.06
CA GLU A 159 7.36 -17.24 29.20
C GLU A 159 6.46 -15.99 29.09
N HIS A 160 6.70 -15.11 28.12
CA HIS A 160 5.98 -13.86 28.03
C HIS A 160 4.59 -14.06 27.42
N LYS A 161 3.55 -13.70 28.18
CA LYS A 161 2.14 -13.87 27.82
C LYS A 161 1.78 -13.21 26.47
N ALA A 162 2.49 -12.13 26.09
CA ALA A 162 2.25 -11.45 24.82
C ALA A 162 2.77 -12.21 23.59
N LEU A 163 3.69 -13.18 23.75
CA LEU A 163 4.26 -13.92 22.62
C LEU A 163 3.18 -14.69 21.87
N ALA A 164 2.35 -15.45 22.60
CA ALA A 164 1.26 -16.22 22.00
C ALA A 164 0.24 -15.31 21.30
N ALA A 165 -0.06 -14.14 21.87
CA ALA A 165 -0.93 -13.15 21.26
C ALA A 165 -0.33 -12.57 19.97
N CYS A 166 0.96 -12.21 19.96
CA CYS A 166 1.65 -11.73 18.76
C CYS A 166 1.72 -12.80 17.67
N GLN A 167 2.09 -14.03 18.01
CA GLN A 167 2.18 -15.13 17.04
C GLN A 167 0.81 -15.47 16.44
N SER A 168 -0.23 -15.60 17.27
CA SER A 168 -1.59 -15.87 16.79
C SER A 168 -2.15 -14.72 15.97
N THR A 169 -1.90 -13.46 16.36
CA THR A 169 -2.29 -12.28 15.59
C THR A 169 -1.59 -12.26 14.24
N PHE A 170 -0.27 -12.49 14.21
CA PHE A 170 0.51 -12.50 12.98
C PHE A 170 0.05 -13.61 12.02
N VAL A 171 -0.04 -14.85 12.51
CA VAL A 171 -0.46 -15.99 11.68
C VAL A 171 -1.90 -15.85 11.23
N GLY A 172 -2.82 -15.53 12.14
CA GLY A 172 -4.24 -15.33 11.83
C GLY A 172 -4.46 -14.18 10.85
N GLY A 173 -3.78 -13.06 11.06
CA GLY A 173 -3.82 -11.91 10.16
C GLY A 173 -3.20 -12.19 8.80
N ALA A 174 -2.10 -12.95 8.73
CA ALA A 174 -1.49 -13.36 7.47
C ALA A 174 -2.41 -14.31 6.69
N MET A 175 -3.03 -15.28 7.36
CA MET A 175 -4.03 -16.17 6.74
C MET A 175 -5.25 -15.39 6.23
N ALA A 176 -5.76 -14.44 7.03
CA ALA A 176 -6.86 -13.58 6.61
C ALA A 176 -6.48 -12.70 5.42
N THR A 177 -5.28 -12.11 5.42
CA THR A 177 -4.76 -11.29 4.33
C THR A 177 -4.61 -12.11 3.05
N LEU A 178 -3.96 -13.27 3.13
CA LEU A 178 -3.80 -14.18 2.00
C LEU A 178 -5.16 -14.67 1.48
N GLY A 179 -6.07 -15.06 2.36
CA GLY A 179 -7.43 -15.49 1.99
C GLY A 179 -8.23 -14.38 1.31
N LEU A 180 -8.19 -13.16 1.86
CA LEU A 180 -8.83 -11.98 1.28
C LEU A 180 -8.28 -11.69 -0.12
N TRP A 181 -6.96 -11.66 -0.29
CA TRP A 181 -6.34 -11.38 -1.59
C TRP A 181 -6.53 -12.51 -2.61
N THR A 182 -6.49 -13.76 -2.17
CA THR A 182 -6.83 -14.92 -3.02
C THR A 182 -8.26 -14.80 -3.51
N PHE A 183 -9.21 -14.49 -2.63
CA PHE A 183 -10.59 -14.26 -3.00
C PHE A 183 -10.76 -13.04 -3.92
N ALA A 184 -10.09 -11.92 -3.66
CA ALA A 184 -10.19 -10.73 -4.50
C ALA A 184 -9.65 -10.97 -5.92
N VAL A 185 -8.55 -11.72 -6.06
CA VAL A 185 -7.91 -11.99 -7.36
C VAL A 185 -8.64 -13.08 -8.14
N PHE A 186 -9.04 -14.17 -7.48
CA PHE A 186 -9.62 -15.35 -8.16
C PHE A 186 -11.14 -15.46 -8.02
N GLY A 187 -11.75 -14.73 -7.08
CA GLY A 187 -13.19 -14.78 -6.81
C GLY A 187 -14.05 -14.16 -7.92
N GLY A 188 -13.44 -13.69 -9.01
CA GLY A 188 -14.18 -13.38 -10.22
C GLY A 188 -15.22 -12.29 -10.02
N GLY A 189 -14.83 -11.19 -9.37
CA GLY A 189 -15.55 -9.93 -9.47
C GLY A 189 -15.48 -9.40 -10.90
N SER A 190 -16.07 -10.12 -11.84
CA SER A 190 -16.50 -9.59 -13.13
C SER A 190 -17.42 -8.43 -12.82
N ALA A 191 -16.89 -7.22 -12.95
CA ALA A 191 -17.71 -6.04 -13.07
C ALA A 191 -18.66 -6.27 -14.27
N ALA A 192 -19.90 -6.60 -13.95
CA ALA A 192 -21.05 -6.41 -14.82
C ALA A 192 -21.45 -4.92 -14.77
#